data_AF-A0A8F1MCQ5-F1
#
_entry.id   AF-A0A8F1MCQ5-F1
#
_cell.length_a   1.000
_cell.length_b   1.000
_cell.length_c   1.000
_cell.angle_alpha   90.00
_cell.angle_beta   90.00
_cell.angle_gamma   90.00
#
_symmetry.space_group_name_H-M   'P 1'
#
loop_
_entity.id
_entity.type
_entity.pdbx_description
1 polymer ?
#
loop_
_entity_poly.entity_id
_entity_poly.type
_entity_poly.pdbx_seq_one_letter_code
_entity_poly.pdbx_strand_id
1 'polypeptide(L)'
;MILYADEAIDIIVGDVSFISLREILPHAAENLMNTNTILIAMVKPQFEAGRHQVNKGIIKNDKVRRQILSDFEDWAKKYFVILDKKDSEVAGSKGNLERFYKLKLAKR
;
A
#
# COMPACT_ATOMS: atom_id res chain seq x y z
N MET A 1 12.24 -3.28 12.74
CA MET A 1 11.31 -3.01 13.85
C MET A 1 10.18 -3.99 13.72
N ILE A 2 10.06 -4.95 14.64
CA ILE A 2 8.97 -5.94 14.64
C ILE A 2 7.91 -5.42 15.61
N LEU A 3 6.64 -5.40 15.17
CA LEU A 3 5.50 -4.93 15.96
C LEU A 3 4.72 -6.15 16.45
N TYR A 4 4.32 -6.13 17.73
CA TYR A 4 3.46 -7.13 18.35
C TYR A 4 2.28 -6.43 19.02
N ALA A 5 1.12 -7.10 19.05
CA ALA A 5 -0.06 -6.66 19.78
C ALA A 5 -0.59 -7.82 20.63
N ASP A 6 -0.89 -7.56 21.90
CA ASP A 6 -1.43 -8.56 22.84
C ASP A 6 -2.92 -8.86 22.58
N GLU A 7 -3.61 -7.96 21.87
CA GLU A 7 -5.02 -8.11 21.47
C GLU A 7 -5.18 -8.18 19.96
N ALA A 8 -6.26 -8.84 19.52
CA ALA A 8 -6.59 -8.95 18.11
C ALA A 8 -6.88 -7.56 17.52
N ILE A 9 -6.13 -7.17 16.48
CA ILE A 9 -6.34 -5.88 15.81
C ILE A 9 -7.49 -6.01 14.80
N ASP A 10 -8.53 -5.18 14.96
CA ASP A 10 -9.65 -5.12 14.01
C ASP A 10 -9.29 -4.35 12.72
N ILE A 11 -8.59 -3.22 12.87
CA ILE A 11 -8.27 -2.31 11.76
C ILE A 11 -6.82 -1.84 11.88
N ILE A 12 -6.08 -1.97 10.78
CA ILE A 12 -4.76 -1.36 10.60
C ILE A 12 -4.91 -0.27 9.54
N VAL A 13 -4.43 0.94 9.83
CA VAL A 13 -4.36 2.04 8.86
C VAL A 13 -2.89 2.40 8.64
N GLY A 14 -2.45 2.43 7.39
CA GLY A 14 -1.08 2.73 7.01
C GLY A 14 -0.97 3.93 6.07
N ASP A 15 -0.38 5.01 6.58
CA ASP A 15 0.17 6.11 5.78
C ASP A 15 1.66 6.22 6.08
N VAL A 16 2.48 5.71 5.16
CA VAL A 16 3.93 5.66 5.30
C VAL A 16 4.60 6.37 4.13
N SER A 17 5.75 6.99 4.42
CA SER A 17 6.51 7.74 3.43
C SER A 17 7.96 7.26 3.39
N PHE A 18 8.62 7.45 2.25
CA PHE A 18 10.03 7.11 2.00
C PHE A 18 10.37 5.62 1.97
N ILE A 19 9.37 4.75 2.03
CA ILE A 19 9.51 3.29 1.97
C ILE A 19 8.36 2.71 1.14
N SER A 20 8.63 1.61 0.42
CA SER A 20 7.60 0.85 -0.27
C SER A 20 6.77 0.06 0.74
N LEU A 21 5.46 0.02 0.55
CA LEU A 21 4.55 -0.84 1.29
C LEU A 21 4.90 -2.33 1.11
N ARG A 22 5.62 -2.70 0.05
CA ARG A 22 6.12 -4.07 -0.16
C ARG A 22 7.06 -4.55 0.94
N GLU A 23 7.74 -3.63 1.61
CA GLU A 23 8.63 -3.91 2.74
C GLU A 23 7.89 -3.99 4.08
N ILE A 24 6.67 -3.44 4.18
CA ILE A 24 5.94 -3.32 5.46
C ILE A 24 4.81 -4.33 5.55
N LEU A 25 4.01 -4.45 4.49
CA LEU A 25 2.77 -5.21 4.54
C LEU A 25 2.96 -6.72 4.80
N PRO A 26 4.04 -7.41 4.35
CA PRO A 26 4.26 -8.80 4.73
C PRO A 26 4.39 -8.98 6.25
N HIS A 27 5.09 -8.08 6.93
CA HIS A 27 5.24 -8.14 8.38
C HIS A 27 3.93 -7.83 9.11
N ALA A 28 3.14 -6.86 8.60
CA ALA A 28 1.81 -6.61 9.13
C ALA A 28 0.89 -7.82 8.97
N ALA A 29 0.91 -8.45 7.79
CA ALA A 29 0.13 -9.65 7.50
C ALA A 29 0.47 -10.82 8.43
N GLU A 30 1.76 -11.02 8.73
CA GLU A 30 2.23 -12.14 9.54
C GLU A 30 2.05 -11.92 11.05
N ASN A 31 2.30 -10.70 11.54
CA ASN A 31 2.45 -10.46 12.98
C ASN A 31 1.26 -9.71 13.60
N LEU A 32 0.45 -9.02 12.79
CA LEU A 32 -0.60 -8.11 13.29
C LEU A 32 -2.01 -8.46 12.80
N MET A 33 -2.13 -9.21 11.70
CA MET A 33 -3.42 -9.49 11.07
C MET A 33 -3.90 -10.90 11.35
N ASN A 34 -5.21 -11.02 11.58
CA ASN A 34 -5.95 -12.27 11.46
C ASN A 34 -6.99 -12.17 10.33
N THR A 35 -7.84 -13.18 10.17
CA THR A 35 -8.85 -13.24 9.09
C THR A 35 -9.98 -12.20 9.24
N ASN A 36 -10.14 -11.63 10.44
CA ASN A 36 -11.11 -10.58 10.73
C ASN A 36 -10.52 -9.18 10.52
N THR A 37 -9.20 -9.01 10.64
CA THR A 37 -8.51 -7.73 10.48
C THR A 37 -8.73 -7.11 9.09
N ILE A 38 -9.04 -5.82 9.04
CA ILE A 38 -9.04 -4.99 7.84
C ILE A 38 -7.77 -4.15 7.82
N LEU A 39 -7.07 -4.13 6.69
CA LEU A 39 -5.95 -3.23 6.46
C LEU A 39 -6.36 -2.16 5.43
N ILE A 40 -6.19 -0.89 5.78
CA ILE A 40 -6.37 0.25 4.87
C ILE A 40 -5.00 0.90 4.67
N ALA A 41 -4.42 0.75 3.49
CA ALA A 41 -3.09 1.29 3.21
C ALA A 41 -3.14 2.33 2.07
N MET A 42 -2.45 3.45 2.25
CA MET A 42 -2.28 4.45 1.22
C MET A 42 -1.01 4.15 0.42
N VAL A 43 -1.20 3.70 -0.81
CA VAL A 43 -0.10 3.51 -1.77
C VAL A 43 0.27 4.87 -2.36
N LYS A 44 1.54 5.21 -2.19
CA LYS A 44 2.16 6.42 -2.72
C LYS A 44 3.06 6.04 -3.89
N PRO A 45 2.62 6.21 -5.15
CA PRO A 45 3.36 5.71 -6.32
C PRO A 45 4.84 6.13 -6.35
N GLN A 46 5.18 7.32 -5.86
CA GLN A 46 6.55 7.84 -5.80
C GLN A 46 7.50 7.02 -4.90
N PHE A 47 6.99 6.24 -3.96
CA PHE A 47 7.77 5.34 -3.11
C PHE A 47 7.74 3.88 -3.58
N GLU A 48 6.82 3.54 -4.49
CA GLU A 48 6.74 2.23 -5.14
C GLU A 48 7.48 2.14 -6.48
N ALA A 49 7.76 3.30 -7.07
CA ALA A 49 8.36 3.45 -8.38
C ALA A 49 9.87 3.13 -8.39
N GLY A 50 10.33 2.51 -9.47
CA GLY A 50 11.76 2.41 -9.76
C GLY A 50 12.38 3.78 -10.11
N ARG A 51 13.71 3.91 -9.98
CA ARG A 51 14.45 5.18 -10.21
C ARG A 51 14.13 5.86 -11.55
N HIS A 52 13.83 5.11 -12.60
CA HIS A 52 13.55 5.63 -13.95
C HIS A 52 12.10 6.13 -14.15
N GLN A 53 11.19 5.81 -13.23
CA GLN A 53 9.75 6.15 -13.28
C GLN A 53 9.44 7.48 -12.57
N VAL A 54 10.40 8.01 -11.81
CA VAL A 54 10.26 9.23 -10.99
C VAL A 54 11.17 10.34 -11.52
N ASN A 55 10.68 11.58 -11.51
CA ASN A 55 11.50 12.78 -11.76
C ASN A 55 11.40 13.72 -10.55
N LYS A 56 12.51 13.93 -9.82
CA LYS A 56 12.56 14.79 -8.61
C LYS A 56 11.47 14.46 -7.54
N GLY A 57 11.05 13.20 -7.46
CA GLY A 57 9.99 12.74 -6.55
C GLY A 57 8.56 12.84 -7.10
N ILE A 58 8.39 13.20 -8.38
CA ILE A 58 7.10 13.31 -9.06
C ILE A 58 6.95 12.19 -10.08
N ILE A 59 5.76 11.59 -10.15
CA ILE A 59 5.44 10.60 -11.19
C ILE A 59 5.27 11.29 -12.54
N LYS A 60 5.97 10.79 -13.55
CA LYS A 60 6.10 11.45 -14.87
C LYS A 60 4.76 11.68 -15.59
N ASN A 61 3.87 10.69 -15.55
CA ASN A 61 2.55 10.76 -16.15
C ASN A 61 1.64 9.66 -15.60
N ASP A 62 0.37 9.75 -15.95
CA ASP A 62 -0.66 8.82 -15.47
C ASP A 62 -0.47 7.38 -15.97
N LYS A 63 0.15 7.16 -17.15
CA LYS A 63 0.50 5.81 -17.62
C LYS A 63 1.50 5.13 -16.67
N VAL A 64 2.53 5.86 -16.25
CA VAL A 64 3.51 5.36 -15.28
C VAL A 64 2.83 5.08 -13.94
N ARG A 65 1.96 5.98 -13.47
CA ARG A 65 1.17 5.76 -12.26
C ARG A 65 0.35 4.47 -12.32
N ARG A 66 -0.41 4.26 -13.39
CA ARG A 66 -1.23 3.05 -13.57
C ARG A 66 -0.38 1.79 -13.57
N GLN A 67 0.79 1.81 -14.20
CA GLN A 67 1.70 0.67 -14.18
C GLN A 67 2.16 0.35 -12.75
N ILE A 68 2.63 1.35 -12.01
CA ILE A 68 3.07 1.17 -10.62
C ILE A 68 1.95 0.58 -9.76
N LEU A 69 0.73 1.09 -9.90
CA LEU A 69 -0.43 0.58 -9.16
C LEU A 69 -0.79 -0.85 -9.58
N SER A 70 -0.73 -1.17 -10.87
CA SER A 70 -0.93 -2.54 -11.36
C SER A 70 0.10 -3.51 -10.78
N ASP A 71 1.38 -3.12 -10.80
CA ASP A 71 2.48 -3.92 -10.26
C ASP A 71 2.35 -4.10 -8.75
N PHE A 72 1.83 -3.09 -8.04
CA PHE A 72 1.52 -3.19 -6.62
C PHE A 72 0.35 -4.15 -6.37
N GLU A 73 -0.73 -4.05 -7.14
CA GLU A 73 -1.90 -4.91 -7.02
C GLU A 73 -1.57 -6.39 -7.29
N ASP A 74 -0.77 -6.67 -8.32
CA ASP A 74 -0.34 -8.04 -8.63
C ASP A 74 0.59 -8.61 -7.56
N TRP A 75 1.45 -7.77 -6.99
CA TRP A 75 2.24 -8.17 -5.82
C TRP A 75 1.36 -8.42 -4.59
N ALA A 76 0.39 -7.55 -4.32
CA ALA A 76 -0.45 -7.61 -3.12
C ALA A 76 -1.33 -8.86 -3.09
N LYS A 77 -1.79 -9.35 -4.24
CA LYS A 77 -2.58 -10.59 -4.37
C LYS A 77 -1.89 -11.84 -3.82
N LYS A 78 -0.57 -11.81 -3.64
CA LYS A 78 0.19 -12.92 -3.01
C LYS A 78 -0.13 -13.09 -1.51
N TYR A 79 -0.58 -12.03 -0.86
CA TYR A 79 -0.82 -11.98 0.58
C TYR A 79 -2.27 -11.58 0.93
N PHE A 80 -2.92 -10.83 0.05
CA PHE A 80 -4.17 -10.14 0.35
C PHE A 80 -5.24 -10.32 -0.74
N VAL A 81 -6.49 -10.26 -0.31
CA VAL A 81 -7.64 -9.93 -1.15
C VAL A 81 -7.83 -8.41 -1.13
N ILE A 82 -7.85 -7.79 -2.31
CA ILE A 82 -8.20 -6.38 -2.46
C ILE A 82 -9.73 -6.28 -2.47
N LEU A 83 -10.29 -5.70 -1.41
CA LEU A 83 -11.74 -5.53 -1.26
C LEU A 83 -12.24 -4.26 -1.95
N ASP A 84 -11.46 -3.19 -1.89
CA ASP A 84 -11.81 -1.90 -2.49
C ASP A 84 -10.55 -1.04 -2.72
N LYS A 85 -10.64 -0.05 -3.60
CA LYS A 85 -9.60 0.93 -3.84
C LYS A 85 -10.17 2.27 -4.30
N LYS A 86 -9.63 3.37 -3.78
CA LYS A 86 -10.07 4.73 -4.12
C LYS A 86 -8.89 5.69 -4.17
N ASP A 87 -8.86 6.55 -5.19
CA ASP A 87 -7.88 7.65 -5.25
C ASP A 87 -8.14 8.65 -4.12
N SER A 88 -7.06 9.18 -3.55
CA SER A 88 -7.15 10.25 -2.55
C SER A 88 -7.74 11.51 -3.18
N GLU A 89 -8.66 12.17 -2.48
CA GLU A 89 -9.25 13.45 -2.90
C GLU A 89 -8.25 14.60 -2.75
N VAL A 90 -7.20 14.41 -1.94
CA VAL A 90 -6.11 15.36 -1.73
C VAL A 90 -4.83 14.80 -2.34
N ALA A 91 -4.21 15.57 -3.22
CA ALA A 91 -2.91 15.21 -3.77
C ALA A 91 -1.80 15.37 -2.73
N GLY A 92 -0.80 14.49 -2.76
CA GLY A 92 0.34 14.54 -1.85
C GLY A 92 1.22 15.79 -2.06
N SER A 93 2.25 15.96 -1.24
CA SER A 93 3.09 17.18 -1.11
C SER A 93 3.89 17.60 -2.36
N LYS A 94 3.71 16.92 -3.50
CA LYS A 94 4.23 17.32 -4.83
C LYS A 94 3.23 17.10 -5.98
N GLY A 95 1.94 16.98 -5.68
CA GLY A 95 0.89 16.71 -6.65
C GLY A 95 0.75 15.24 -7.07
N ASN A 96 1.47 14.31 -6.42
CA ASN A 96 1.29 12.89 -6.69
C ASN A 96 -0.10 12.44 -6.23
N LEU A 97 -0.83 11.76 -7.10
CA LEU A 97 -2.13 11.19 -6.80
C LEU A 97 -1.97 9.81 -6.15
N GLU A 98 -2.28 9.74 -4.86
CA GLU A 98 -2.13 8.55 -4.01
C GLU A 98 -3.43 7.71 -4.04
N ARG A 99 -3.36 6.43 -3.67
CA ARG A 99 -4.52 5.52 -3.71
C ARG A 99 -4.62 4.71 -2.43
N PHE A 100 -5.79 4.74 -1.81
CA PHE A 100 -6.14 3.85 -0.71
C PHE A 100 -6.53 2.47 -1.24
N TYR A 101 -6.11 1.44 -0.51
CA TYR A 101 -6.50 0.06 -0.72
C TYR A 101 -7.06 -0.51 0.57
N LYS A 102 -8.25 -1.10 0.50
CA LYS A 102 -8.84 -1.91 1.58
C LYS A 102 -8.53 -3.37 1.32
N LEU A 103 -7.82 -3.99 2.26
CA LEU A 103 -7.21 -5.31 2.13
C LEU A 103 -7.66 -6.25 3.25
N LYS A 104 -7.79 -7.54 2.93
CA LYS A 104 -7.89 -8.65 3.88
C LYS A 104 -6.84 -9.70 3.57
N LEU A 105 -6.44 -10.49 4.55
CA LEU A 105 -5.59 -11.66 4.29
C LEU A 105 -6.23 -12.59 3.25
N ALA A 106 -5.44 -13.04 2.29
CA ALA A 106 -5.83 -14.13 1.42
C ALA A 106 -6.00 -15.40 2.27
N LYS A 107 -7.12 -16.11 2.10
CA LYS A 107 -7.28 -17.43 2.72
C LYS A 107 -6.24 -18.36 2.09
N ARG A 108 -5.41 -18.98 2.93
CA ARG A 108 -4.54 -20.09 2.52
C ARG A 108 -5.37 -21.33 2.27
#